data_AF-A0A3B9ADD1-F1
#
_entry.id   AF-A0A3B9ADD1-F1
#
_cell.length_a   1.000
_cell.length_b   1.000
_cell.length_c   1.000
_cell.angle_alpha   90.00
_cell.angle_beta   90.00
_cell.angle_gamma   90.00
#
_symmetry.space_group_name_H-M   'P 1'
#
loop_
_entity.id
_entity.type
_entity.pdbx_description
1 polymer ?
#
loop_
_entity_poly.entity_id
_entity_poly.type
_entity_poly.pdbx_seq_one_letter_code
_entity_poly.pdbx_strand_id
1 'polypeptide(L)' 'MAKYENILATVGNTPVVRINKLAPEGVNLYAKLEAFNPLSSVKDRLALGIIEAA' A
#
# COMPACT_ATOMS: atom_id res chain seq x y z
N MET A 1 -1.26 19.05 -5.88
CA MET A 1 -1.83 17.90 -5.15
C MET A 1 -3.16 17.55 -5.78
N ALA A 2 -3.43 16.26 -6.01
CA ALA A 2 -4.76 15.83 -6.46
C ALA A 2 -5.78 16.08 -5.35
N LYS A 3 -7.00 16.48 -5.73
CA LYS A 3 -8.15 16.53 -4.81
C LYS A 3 -8.90 15.21 -4.93
N TYR A 4 -9.29 14.63 -3.81
CA TYR A 4 -10.08 13.41 -3.75
C TYR A 4 -11.46 13.72 -3.16
N GLU A 5 -12.50 13.00 -3.63
CA GLU A 5 -13.87 13.11 -3.11
C GLU A 5 -13.95 12.72 -1.62
N ASN A 6 -13.24 11.66 -1.23
CA ASN A 6 -13.16 11.19 0.15
C ASN A 6 -11.84 10.42 0.38
N ILE A 7 -11.60 10.05 1.64
CA ILE A 7 -10.37 9.36 2.06
C ILE A 7 -10.26 7.93 1.50
N LEU A 8 -11.38 7.27 1.19
CA LEU A 8 -11.36 5.91 0.64
C LEU A 8 -10.73 5.88 -0.75
N ALA A 9 -10.85 6.98 -1.51
CA ALA A 9 -10.20 7.13 -2.82
C ALA A 9 -8.66 7.17 -2.76
N THR A 10 -8.06 7.22 -1.56
CA THR A 10 -6.61 7.13 -1.37
C THR A 10 -6.14 5.75 -0.92
N VAL A 11 -7.03 4.75 -0.81
CA VAL A 11 -6.64 3.36 -0.53
C VAL A 11 -5.88 2.80 -1.73
N GLY A 12 -4.74 2.17 -1.46
CA GLY A 12 -3.86 1.61 -2.47
C GLY A 12 -2.80 2.58 -2.99
N ASN A 13 -2.32 2.35 -4.23
CA ASN A 13 -1.21 3.10 -4.83
C ASN A 13 0.02 3.29 -3.94
N THR A 14 0.25 2.34 -3.02
CA THR A 14 1.35 2.36 -2.07
C THR A 14 2.69 2.09 -2.78
N PRO A 15 3.79 2.71 -2.34
CA PRO A 15 5.07 2.59 -3.02
C PRO A 15 5.66 1.18 -2.89
N VAL A 16 6.39 0.76 -3.93
CA VAL A 16 7.30 -0.38 -3.88
C VAL A 16 8.71 0.16 -3.80
N VAL A 17 9.44 -0.23 -2.77
CA VAL A 17 10.78 0.29 -2.50
C VAL A 17 11.78 -0.85 -2.49
N ARG A 18 12.94 -0.63 -3.12
CA ARG A 18 14.08 -1.57 -3.09
C ARG A 18 14.71 -1.58 -1.71
N ILE A 19 14.99 -2.76 -1.19
CA ILE A 19 15.75 -2.93 0.06
C ILE A 19 17.23 -3.11 -0.28
N ASN A 20 18.06 -2.14 0.12
CA ASN A 20 19.45 -2.04 -0.34
C ASN A 20 20.46 -2.91 0.42
N LYS A 21 20.14 -3.40 1.63
CA LYS A 21 21.12 -4.02 2.54
C LYS A 21 20.75 -5.41 3.09
N LEU A 22 19.53 -5.90 2.85
CA LEU A 22 19.04 -7.16 3.43
C LEU A 22 18.89 -8.29 2.39
N ALA A 23 19.09 -7.98 1.10
CA ALA A 23 19.01 -8.99 0.07
C ALA A 23 20.33 -9.80 -0.01
N PRO A 24 20.26 -11.11 -0.27
CA PRO A 24 21.43 -11.88 -0.68
C PRO A 24 22.07 -11.32 -1.96
N GLU A 25 23.33 -11.66 -2.20
CA GLU A 25 24.02 -11.27 -3.43
C GLU A 25 23.27 -11.77 -4.68
N GLY A 26 23.17 -10.92 -5.71
CA GLY A 26 22.43 -11.22 -6.93
C GLY A 26 20.90 -11.16 -6.81
N VAL A 27 20.35 -10.91 -5.62
CA VAL A 27 18.88 -10.84 -5.40
C VAL A 27 18.41 -9.39 -5.30
N ASN A 28 17.38 -9.05 -6.06
CA ASN A 28 16.67 -7.79 -5.90
C ASN A 28 15.50 -7.97 -4.92
N LEU A 29 15.63 -7.46 -3.69
CA LEU A 29 14.55 -7.46 -2.70
C LEU A 29 13.77 -6.15 -2.74
N TYR A 30 12.44 -6.23 -2.68
CA TYR A 30 11.54 -5.09 -2.63
C TYR A 30 10.49 -5.26 -1.53
N ALA A 31 10.04 -4.15 -0.97
CA ALA A 31 8.93 -4.09 -0.03
C ALA A 31 7.80 -3.23 -0.59
N LYS A 32 6.56 -3.73 -0.50
CA LYS A 32 5.33 -2.96 -0.75
C LYS A 32 4.92 -2.29 0.56
N LEU A 33 4.97 -0.96 0.62
CA LEU A 33 4.79 -0.23 1.88
C LEU A 33 3.30 0.06 2.14
N GLU A 34 2.56 -0.95 2.59
CA GLU A 34 1.12 -0.83 2.87
C GLU A 34 0.77 0.10 4.05
N ALA A 35 1.77 0.57 4.80
CA ALA A 35 1.62 1.64 5.78
C ALA A 35 1.23 2.99 5.16
N PHE A 36 1.32 3.15 3.83
CA PHE A 36 0.90 4.36 3.12
C PHE A 36 -0.59 4.40 2.75
N ASN A 37 -1.35 3.35 3.07
CA ASN A 37 -2.81 3.44 3.07
C ASN A 37 -3.28 4.46 4.15
N PRO A 38 -4.47 5.07 4.00
CA PRO A 38 -4.91 6.16 4.86
C PRO A 38 -5.01 5.82 6.35
N LEU A 39 -5.32 4.57 6.72
CA LEU A 39 -5.35 4.09 8.11
C LEU A 39 -4.10 3.24 8.45
N SER A 40 -3.03 3.41 7.66
CA SER A 40 -1.67 2.93 7.94
C SER A 40 -1.50 1.41 7.97
N SER A 41 -2.38 0.65 7.32
CA SER A 41 -2.18 -0.80 7.19
C SER A 41 -2.74 -1.37 5.89
N VAL A 42 -2.35 -2.61 5.59
CA VAL A 42 -2.93 -3.38 4.46
C VAL A 42 -4.44 -3.65 4.64
N LYS A 43 -4.97 -3.53 5.87
CA LYS A 43 -6.36 -3.86 6.19
C LYS A 43 -7.36 -2.90 5.54
N ASP A 44 -6.94 -1.69 5.17
CA ASP A 44 -7.77 -0.72 4.44
C ASP A 44 -8.33 -1.32 3.14
N ARG A 45 -7.51 -2.11 2.42
CA ARG A 45 -7.95 -2.80 1.19
C ARG A 45 -9.00 -3.85 1.47
N LEU A 46 -8.78 -4.67 2.50
CA LEU A 46 -9.69 -5.75 2.86
C LEU A 46 -11.04 -5.19 3.33
N ALA A 47 -11.02 -4.18 4.21
CA ALA A 47 -12.22 -3.56 4.72
C ALA A 47 -13.04 -2.92 3.59
N LEU A 48 -12.40 -2.16 2.70
CA LEU A 48 -13.06 -1.56 1.55
C LEU A 48 -13.66 -2.63 0.62
N GLY A 49 -12.88 -3.66 0.27
CA GLY A 49 -13.35 -4.73 -0.60
C GLY A 49 -14.51 -5.55 -0.04
N ILE A 50 -14.56 -5.79 1.28
CA ILE A 50 -15.70 -6.46 1.93
C ILE A 50 -16.97 -5.59 1.84
N ILE A 51 -16.85 -4.29 2.10
CA ILE A 51 -17.99 -3.37 2.11
C ILE A 51 -18.52 -3.13 0.69
N GLU A 52 -17.65 -3.01 -0.31
CA GLU A 52 -18.04 -2.82 -1.71
C GLU A 52 -18.70 -4.06 -2.34
N ALA A 53 -18.44 -5.25 -1.80
CA ALA A 53 -19.01 -6.51 -2.28
C ALA A 53 -20.34 -6.90 -1.60
N ALA A 54 -20.81 -6.13 -0.63
CA ALA A 54 -22.07 -6.34 0.08
C ALA A 54 -23.27 -5.77 -0.70
#